data_AF-A0A7V9FUD4-F1
#
_entry.id   AF-A0A7V9FUD4-F1
#
_cell.length_a   1.000
_cell.length_b   1.000
_cell.length_c   1.000
_cell.angle_alpha   90.00
_cell.angle_beta   90.00
_cell.angle_gamma   90.00
#
_symmetry.space_group_name_H-M   'P 1'
#
loop_
_entity.id
_entity.type
_entity.pdbx_description
1 polymer ?
#
loop_
_entity_poly.entity_id
_entity_poly.type
_entity_poly.pdbx_seq_one_letter_code
_entity_poly.pdbx_strand_id
1 'polypeptide(L)' 'VGCAKIYSILLAEAEGFAHLHFHIVPRHADIPAEFRGPRVFGYLGRADSERVSDEDMDALARRLQTHPALSRTGLDRRDP' A
#
# COMPACT_ATOMS: atom_id res chain seq x y z
N VAL A 1 -4.61 -7.30 -11.91
CA VAL A 1 -3.50 -7.61 -12.85
C VAL A 1 -2.48 -6.48 -12.71
N GLY A 2 -1.16 -6.77 -12.71
CA GLY A 2 -0.11 -5.72 -12.63
C GLY A 2 0.72 -5.68 -11.34
N CYS A 3 0.40 -6.47 -10.31
CA CYS A 3 1.25 -6.59 -9.12
C CYS A 3 2.27 -7.71 -9.32
N ALA A 4 3.55 -7.37 -9.50
CA ALA A 4 4.63 -8.34 -9.70
C ALA A 4 5.20 -8.86 -8.37
N LYS A 5 5.10 -8.06 -7.30
CA LYS A 5 5.54 -8.43 -5.94
C LYS A 5 4.77 -7.59 -4.92
N ILE A 6 4.64 -8.08 -3.70
CA ILE A 6 4.12 -7.31 -2.56
C ILE A 6 5.24 -7.13 -1.55
N TYR A 7 5.35 -5.93 -0.99
CA TYR A 7 6.19 -5.66 0.18
C TYR A 7 5.30 -5.52 1.41
N SER A 8 5.66 -6.20 2.49
CA SER A 8 5.09 -6.02 3.83
C SER A 8 6.22 -5.56 4.74
N ILE A 9 6.12 -4.34 5.27
CA ILE A 9 7.21 -3.66 5.99
C ILE A 9 6.67 -3.02 7.27
N LEU A 10 7.38 -3.21 8.39
CA LEU A 10 7.17 -2.51 9.65
C LEU A 10 8.52 -1.95 10.10
N LEU A 11 8.56 -0.63 10.33
CA LEU A 11 9.76 0.06 10.82
C LEU A 11 9.48 0.73 12.18
N ALA A 12 8.36 1.44 12.34
CA ALA A 12 7.88 2.01 13.62
C ALA A 12 8.89 2.88 14.42
N GLU A 13 9.98 3.34 13.77
CA GLU A 13 11.06 4.11 14.42
C GLU A 13 10.98 5.63 14.15
N ALA A 14 10.17 6.09 13.19
CA ALA A 14 10.10 7.50 12.83
C ALA A 14 9.36 8.33 13.90
N GLU A 15 9.90 9.52 14.20
CA GLU A 15 9.27 10.48 15.12
C GLU A 15 7.84 10.80 14.69
N GLY A 16 6.89 10.73 15.62
CA GLY A 16 5.45 10.87 15.33
C GLY A 16 4.74 9.62 14.79
N PHE A 17 5.48 8.56 14.44
CA PHE A 17 4.94 7.31 13.86
C PHE A 17 5.33 6.04 14.67
N ALA A 18 5.58 6.18 15.97
CA ALA A 18 5.96 5.07 16.85
C ALA A 18 4.84 4.03 17.10
N HIS A 19 3.63 4.27 16.60
CA HIS A 19 2.54 3.29 16.69
C HIS A 19 2.77 2.15 15.70
N LEU A 20 2.31 0.95 16.06
CA LEU A 20 2.39 -0.21 15.19
C LEU A 20 1.54 0.02 13.94
N HIS A 21 2.19 0.06 12.79
CA HIS A 21 1.55 0.09 11.47
C HIS A 21 2.39 -0.72 10.48
N PHE A 22 1.73 -1.26 9.46
CA PHE A 22 2.38 -1.98 8.36
C PHE A 22 2.17 -1.21 7.06
N HIS A 23 3.23 -1.13 6.26
CA HIS A 23 3.13 -0.74 4.86
C HIS A 23 2.92 -1.99 4.02
N ILE A 24 1.78 -2.07 3.31
CA ILE A 24 1.51 -3.09 2.31
C ILE A 24 1.58 -2.42 0.93
N VAL A 25 2.67 -2.67 0.20
CA VAL A 25 2.96 -1.96 -1.05
C VAL A 25 2.90 -2.92 -2.24
N PRO A 26 1.93 -2.79 -3.15
CA PRO A 26 1.92 -3.52 -4.42
C PRO A 26 2.97 -2.94 -5.36
N ARG A 27 3.88 -3.77 -5.84
CA ARG A 27 4.96 -3.35 -6.74
C ARG A 27 4.62 -3.69 -8.19
N HIS A 28 4.46 -2.66 -9.03
CA HIS A 28 4.35 -2.82 -10.49
C HIS A 28 5.70 -3.25 -11.10
N ALA A 29 5.67 -4.02 -12.20
CA ALA A 29 6.89 -4.48 -12.87
C ALA A 29 7.81 -3.32 -13.27
N ASP A 30 7.20 -2.20 -13.66
CA ASP A 30 7.88 -1.01 -14.20
C ASP A 30 8.45 -0.08 -13.13
N ILE A 31 8.26 -0.37 -11.83
CA ILE A 31 8.91 0.43 -10.79
C ILE A 31 10.43 0.38 -10.99
N PRO A 32 11.11 1.54 -11.11
CA PRO A 32 12.56 1.62 -11.31
C PRO A 32 13.33 0.86 -10.23
N ALA A 33 14.49 0.32 -10.60
CA ALA A 33 15.26 -0.55 -9.70
C ALA A 33 15.71 0.19 -8.42
N GLU A 34 15.98 1.49 -8.50
CA GLU A 34 16.34 2.30 -7.33
C GLU A 34 15.21 2.39 -6.29
N PHE A 35 13.93 2.26 -6.67
CA PHE A 35 12.78 2.36 -5.75
C PHE A 35 12.22 0.99 -5.31
N ARG A 36 12.94 -0.11 -5.55
CA ARG A 36 12.49 -1.46 -5.14
C ARG A 36 12.87 -1.78 -3.69
N GLY A 37 12.04 -2.59 -3.03
CA GLY A 37 12.23 -3.01 -1.65
C GLY A 37 12.02 -1.85 -0.66
N PRO A 38 12.80 -1.76 0.43
CA PRO A 38 12.70 -0.66 1.38
C PRO A 38 12.90 0.73 0.75
N ARG A 39 13.61 0.81 -0.38
CA ARG A 39 13.82 2.08 -1.10
C ARG A 39 12.55 2.66 -1.74
N VAL A 40 11.42 1.93 -1.71
CA VAL A 40 10.13 2.45 -2.15
C VAL A 40 9.69 3.70 -1.37
N PHE A 41 10.16 3.86 -0.13
CA PHE A 41 9.93 5.08 0.65
C PHE A 41 10.60 6.33 0.06
N GLY A 42 11.46 6.20 -0.96
CA GLY A 42 11.97 7.33 -1.74
C GLY A 42 10.90 8.09 -2.54
N TYR A 43 9.66 7.59 -2.61
CA TYR A 43 8.51 8.33 -3.14
C TYR A 43 7.84 9.27 -2.11
N LEU A 44 8.22 9.22 -0.83
CA LEU A 44 7.70 10.14 0.18
C LEU A 44 8.32 11.54 0.07
N GLY A 45 7.64 12.55 0.62
CA GLY A 45 8.17 13.93 0.71
C GLY A 45 8.24 14.69 -0.61
N ARG A 46 7.60 14.19 -1.67
CA ARG A 46 7.52 14.86 -2.98
C ARG A 46 6.69 16.14 -2.92
N ALA A 47 6.96 17.04 -3.87
CA ALA A 47 6.19 18.27 -4.03
C ALA A 47 4.72 17.94 -4.34
N ASP A 48 3.80 18.83 -3.98
CA ASP A 48 2.37 18.56 -4.13
C ASP A 48 1.96 18.29 -5.59
N SER A 49 2.63 18.93 -6.56
CA SER A 49 2.41 18.69 -7.99
C SER A 49 2.82 17.29 -8.47
N GLU A 50 3.64 16.57 -7.71
CA GLU A 50 4.10 15.21 -8.02
C GLU A 50 3.29 14.15 -7.26
N ARG A 51 2.41 14.56 -6.33
CA ARG A 51 1.57 13.63 -5.57
C ARG A 51 0.38 13.18 -6.40
N VAL A 52 -0.12 11.99 -6.07
CA VAL A 52 -1.43 11.55 -6.53
C VAL A 52 -2.46 12.55 -6.00
N SER A 53 -3.41 12.97 -6.85
CA SER A 53 -4.45 13.91 -6.43
C SER A 53 -5.33 13.32 -5.34
N ASP A 54 -5.91 14.17 -4.49
CA ASP A 54 -6.85 13.72 -3.45
C ASP A 54 -8.05 12.97 -4.05
N GLU A 55 -8.54 13.43 -5.19
CA GLU A 55 -9.64 12.79 -5.92
C GLU A 55 -9.28 11.36 -6.37
N ASP A 56 -8.07 11.16 -6.90
CA ASP A 56 -7.60 9.84 -7.34
C ASP A 56 -7.35 8.90 -6.15
N MET A 57 -6.80 9.42 -5.05
CA MET A 57 -6.62 8.66 -3.80
C MET A 57 -7.97 8.17 -3.26
N ASP A 58 -8.95 9.06 -3.21
CA ASP A 58 -10.32 8.75 -2.77
C ASP A 58 -11.01 7.73 -3.69
N ALA A 59 -10.85 7.87 -5.00
CA ALA A 59 -11.39 6.92 -5.97
C ALA A 59 -10.77 5.53 -5.77
N LEU A 60 -9.46 5.45 -5.52
CA LEU A 60 -8.78 4.20 -5.22
C LEU A 60 -9.29 3.58 -3.91
N ALA A 61 -9.44 4.39 -2.84
CA ALA A 61 -9.94 3.93 -1.55
C ALA A 61 -11.35 3.30 -1.66
N ARG A 62 -12.28 3.96 -2.37
CA ARG A 62 -13.63 3.41 -2.62
C ARG A 62 -13.62 2.10 -3.40
N ARG A 63 -12.70 1.96 -4.38
CA ARG A 63 -12.53 0.71 -5.14
C ARG A 63 -11.99 -0.42 -4.28
N LEU A 64 -11.05 -0.13 -3.38
CA LEU A 64 -10.54 -1.13 -2.43
C LEU A 64 -11.62 -1.58 -1.45
N GLN A 65 -12.42 -0.65 -0.93
CA GLN A 65 -13.49 -0.93 0.02
C GLN A 65 -14.54 -1.91 -0.52
N THR A 66 -14.86 -1.81 -1.80
CA THR A 66 -15.88 -2.65 -2.46
C THR A 66 -15.29 -3.83 -3.23
N HIS A 67 -13.97 -4.06 -3.14
CA HIS A 67 -13.33 -5.10 -3.92
C HIS A 67 -13.82 -6.49 -3.48
N PRO A 68 -14.32 -7.35 -4.40
CA PRO A 68 -14.90 -8.65 -4.03
C PRO A 68 -13.95 -9.57 -3.27
N ALA A 69 -12.65 -9.54 -3.60
CA ALA A 69 -11.63 -10.34 -2.91
C ALA A 69 -11.33 -9.86 -1.47
N LEU A 70 -11.74 -8.64 -1.10
CA LEU A 70 -11.65 -8.08 0.25
C LEU A 70 -12.99 -8.11 0.99
N SER A 71 -14.06 -8.57 0.31
CA SER A 71 -15.36 -8.77 0.94
C SER A 71 -15.21 -9.88 2.00
N ARG A 72 -15.80 -9.66 3.18
CA ARG A 72 -15.61 -10.44 4.43
C ARG A 72 -16.05 -11.91 4.37
N THR A 73 -16.27 -12.48 3.19
CA THR A 73 -16.84 -13.80 2.95
C THR A 73 -15.91 -14.97 3.32
N GLY A 74 -14.68 -14.71 3.78
CA GLY A 74 -13.68 -15.75 4.09
C GLY A 74 -13.28 -15.94 5.56
N LEU A 75 -13.73 -15.10 6.49
CA LEU A 75 -13.36 -15.22 7.93
C LEU A 75 -14.32 -16.11 8.75
N ASP A 76 -15.34 -16.67 8.12
CA ASP A 76 -16.36 -17.52 8.76
C ASP A 76 -16.14 -19.04 8.55
N ARG A 77 -15.04 -19.45 7.90
CA ARG A 77 -14.63 -20.87 7.85
C ARG A 77 -13.53 -21.16 8.85
N ARG A 78 -13.88 -21.08 10.14
CA ARG A 78 -13.25 -21.94 11.14
C ARG A 78 -14.16 -23.15 11.30
N ASP A 79 -13.96 -24.14 10.44
CA ASP A 79 -14.46 -25.50 10.71
C ASP A 79 -13.78 -26.00 12.00
N PRO A 80 -14.52 -26.60 12.96
CA PRO A 80 -13.97 -27.13 14.21
C PRO A 80 -13.05 -28.34 14.01
#